data_AF-A0A5M9NXG0-F1
#
_entry.id   AF-A0A5M9NXG0-F1
#
_cell.length_a   1.000
_cell.length_b   1.000
_cell.length_c   1.000
_cell.angle_alpha   90.00
_cell.angle_beta   90.00
_cell.angle_gamma   90.00
#
_symmetry.space_group_name_H-M   'P 1'
#
loop_
_entity.id
_entity.type
_entity.pdbx_description
1 polymer ?
#
loop_
_entity_poly.entity_id
_entity_poly.type
_entity_poly.pdbx_seq_one_letter_code
_entity_poly.pdbx_strand_id
1 'polypeptide(L)'
;MELRLDFNKPFTILAKTKDISELDWLKSRQAGIGGSDAGAILGINRYKTPFQVYIDKTQEITEVGEQSEAAYWGTELEDMVAKEFTKRTGKKVRRRNAILQSIEHPFMAANLDREVVGERALLECKTVNAFGAKDWESDEIPASYLAQVMHYLAVTGDEKAYIAVLIGGQKFIYKEIERDQELINIIVAKEKDFWENNVLKRVPPKLDGSDAAERYLKERFKDSTPGTVVNLKSEYKDKIKDYIEIKNTIKSLELQAKEIENNIKLEMGEAEIGYAPDYEINWKSITSNRFDSKRFKVEYPELFKQYLNASSYRKFNIKEVKA
;
A
#
# COMPACT_ATOMS: atom_id res chain seq x y z
N MET A 1 19.91 -18.10 37.35
CA MET A 1 19.87 -17.78 35.91
C MET A 1 19.90 -16.26 35.81
N GLU A 2 21.09 -15.69 35.73
CA GLU A 2 21.35 -14.27 35.86
C GLU A 2 20.62 -13.47 34.76
N LEU A 3 19.86 -12.47 35.18
CA LEU A 3 19.42 -11.37 34.33
C LEU A 3 20.67 -10.67 33.80
N ARG A 4 21.02 -10.92 32.53
CA ARG A 4 22.00 -10.08 31.84
C ARG A 4 21.46 -8.66 31.78
N LEU A 5 22.20 -7.77 32.43
CA LEU A 5 22.07 -6.31 32.49
C LEU A 5 21.71 -5.73 31.11
N ASP A 6 20.71 -4.84 31.10
CA ASP A 6 20.36 -4.00 29.95
C ASP A 6 21.55 -3.09 29.60
N PHE A 7 22.38 -3.54 28.65
CA PHE A 7 23.19 -2.63 27.85
C PHE A 7 22.24 -1.64 27.18
N ASN A 8 22.54 -0.34 27.29
CA ASN A 8 21.79 0.80 26.72
C ASN A 8 21.20 0.43 25.33
N LYS A 9 19.93 0.00 25.31
CA LYS A 9 19.26 -0.35 24.06
C LYS A 9 19.06 0.94 23.26
N PRO A 10 19.30 0.97 21.94
CA PRO A 10 19.23 2.20 21.14
C PRO A 10 17.78 2.67 20.88
N PHE A 11 16.82 2.17 21.65
CA PHE A 11 15.39 2.42 21.46
C PHE A 11 14.64 2.43 22.79
N THR A 12 13.49 3.08 22.79
CA THR A 12 12.49 3.07 23.87
C THR A 12 11.26 2.26 23.46
N ILE A 13 10.36 1.99 24.42
CA ILE A 13 9.05 1.40 24.14
C ILE A 13 8.07 2.54 23.84
N LEU A 14 7.60 2.62 22.61
CA LEU A 14 6.59 3.59 22.19
C LEU A 14 5.19 3.18 22.66
N ALA A 15 4.85 1.91 22.49
CA ALA A 15 3.59 1.34 22.95
C ALA A 15 3.76 -0.15 23.26
N LYS A 16 3.10 -0.64 24.30
CA LYS A 16 2.93 -2.10 24.50
C LYS A 16 1.80 -2.57 23.59
N THR A 17 2.00 -3.69 22.91
CA THR A 17 1.00 -4.24 21.98
C THR A 17 0.22 -5.41 22.57
N LYS A 18 0.60 -5.87 23.77
CA LYS A 18 -0.22 -6.82 24.51
C LYS A 18 -1.47 -6.12 25.01
N ASP A 19 -2.64 -6.68 24.69
CA ASP A 19 -3.95 -6.21 25.15
C ASP A 19 -4.34 -4.78 24.69
N ILE A 20 -3.60 -4.19 23.75
CA ILE A 20 -3.95 -2.90 23.13
C ILE A 20 -5.13 -3.11 22.17
N SER A 21 -6.05 -2.14 22.09
CA SER A 21 -7.08 -2.17 21.06
C SER A 21 -6.45 -2.01 19.67
N GLU A 22 -7.07 -2.56 18.63
CA GLU A 22 -6.58 -2.38 17.26
C GLU A 22 -6.53 -0.91 16.86
N LEU A 23 -7.53 -0.12 17.26
CA LEU A 23 -7.56 1.32 17.02
C LEU A 23 -6.39 2.05 17.69
N ASP A 24 -6.09 1.76 18.95
CA ASP A 24 -4.97 2.38 19.66
C ASP A 24 -3.62 1.92 19.10
N TRP A 25 -3.54 0.66 18.64
CA TRP A 25 -2.38 0.15 17.92
C TRP A 25 -2.16 0.93 16.62
N LEU A 26 -3.19 1.12 15.80
CA LEU A 26 -3.12 1.93 14.58
C LEU A 26 -2.69 3.38 14.87
N LYS A 27 -3.28 4.02 15.89
CA LYS A 27 -2.91 5.38 16.33
C LYS A 27 -1.46 5.46 16.78
N SER A 28 -0.98 4.48 17.55
CA SER A 28 0.41 4.46 18.02
C SER A 28 1.42 4.43 16.87
N ARG A 29 1.06 3.80 15.74
CA ARG A 29 1.88 3.77 14.51
C ARG A 29 1.93 5.11 13.78
N GLN A 30 1.11 6.10 14.15
CA GLN A 30 1.18 7.45 13.58
C GLN A 30 2.31 8.28 14.21
N ALA A 31 2.88 7.86 15.35
CA ALA A 31 3.94 8.57 16.05
C ALA A 31 5.34 8.43 15.40
N GLY A 32 5.49 7.59 14.37
CA GLY A 32 6.73 7.44 13.61
C GLY A 32 6.52 6.65 12.31
N ILE A 33 7.54 6.64 11.46
CA ILE A 33 7.67 5.81 10.26
C ILE A 33 7.94 4.37 10.71
N GLY A 34 7.12 3.42 10.24
CA GLY A 34 7.36 2.00 10.47
C GLY A 34 8.19 1.37 9.36
N GLY A 35 8.83 0.23 9.63
CA GLY A 35 9.61 -0.48 8.60
C GLY A 35 8.81 -0.80 7.32
N SER A 36 7.52 -1.11 7.42
CA SER A 36 6.65 -1.33 6.26
C SER A 36 6.43 -0.08 5.40
N ASP A 37 6.67 1.12 5.95
CA ASP A 37 6.55 2.40 5.25
C ASP A 37 7.83 2.74 4.47
N ALA A 38 8.99 2.20 4.87
CA ALA A 38 10.30 2.48 4.29
C ALA A 38 10.29 2.33 2.76
N GLY A 39 9.92 1.14 2.27
CA GLY A 39 9.88 0.88 0.82
C GLY A 39 8.95 1.84 0.05
N ALA A 40 7.87 2.29 0.67
CA ALA A 40 6.96 3.26 0.05
C ALA A 40 7.60 4.65 -0.04
N ILE A 41 8.23 5.12 1.04
CA ILE A 41 8.96 6.41 1.08
C ILE A 41 10.12 6.42 0.06
N LEU A 42 10.83 5.29 -0.08
CA LEU A 42 11.88 5.12 -1.07
C LEU A 42 11.37 4.96 -2.51
N GLY A 43 10.05 4.80 -2.72
CA GLY A 43 9.45 4.65 -4.06
C GLY A 43 9.66 3.27 -4.70
N ILE A 44 9.95 2.25 -3.90
CA ILE A 44 10.24 0.87 -4.34
C ILE A 44 9.20 -0.16 -3.88
N ASN A 45 8.09 0.31 -3.29
CA ASN A 45 6.98 -0.53 -2.89
C ASN A 45 5.89 -0.55 -3.99
N ARG A 46 5.45 -1.76 -4.37
CA ARG A 46 4.46 -1.97 -5.44
C ARG A 46 3.02 -1.70 -5.00
N TYR A 47 2.76 -1.68 -3.70
CA TYR A 47 1.40 -1.65 -3.12
C TYR A 47 1.09 -0.34 -2.38
N LYS A 48 2.13 0.36 -1.90
CA LYS A 48 1.97 1.55 -1.07
C LYS A 48 2.88 2.67 -1.57
N THR A 49 2.33 3.87 -1.66
CA THR A 49 3.04 5.05 -2.16
C THR A 49 3.45 5.98 -1.02
N PRO A 50 4.41 6.91 -1.22
CA PRO A 50 4.72 7.93 -0.23
C PRO A 50 3.51 8.75 0.18
N PHE A 51 2.59 9.01 -0.77
CA PHE A 51 1.37 9.74 -0.50
C PHE A 51 0.44 8.99 0.45
N GLN A 52 0.27 7.68 0.26
CA GLN A 52 -0.50 6.85 1.20
C GLN A 52 0.15 6.83 2.60
N VAL A 53 1.49 6.75 2.70
CA VAL A 53 2.17 6.88 3.99
C VAL A 53 1.88 8.23 4.63
N TYR A 54 1.93 9.33 3.86
CA TYR A 54 1.62 10.66 4.37
C TYR A 54 0.20 10.72 4.96
N ILE A 55 -0.78 10.16 4.25
CA ILE A 55 -2.16 10.05 4.74
C ILE A 55 -2.20 9.27 6.06
N ASP A 56 -1.59 8.09 6.11
CA ASP A 56 -1.58 7.24 7.31
C ASP A 56 -0.94 7.93 8.53
N LYS A 57 0.02 8.84 8.33
CA LYS A 57 0.68 9.58 9.42
C LYS A 57 0.00 10.88 9.81
N THR A 58 -0.90 11.41 8.99
CA THR A 58 -1.45 12.77 9.20
C THR A 58 -2.96 12.81 9.37
N GLN A 59 -3.72 11.90 8.77
CA GLN A 59 -5.17 11.85 8.98
C GLN A 59 -5.50 11.21 10.32
N GLU A 60 -6.55 11.71 10.98
CA GLU A 60 -7.01 11.14 12.24
C GLU A 60 -7.64 9.76 11.98
N ILE A 61 -7.24 8.75 12.75
CA ILE A 61 -7.84 7.41 12.71
C ILE A 61 -8.94 7.37 13.76
N THR A 62 -10.19 7.45 13.34
CA THR A 62 -11.36 7.41 14.23
C THR A 62 -11.95 6.01 14.37
N GLU A 63 -11.71 5.14 13.39
CA GLU A 63 -12.24 3.78 13.33
C GLU A 63 -11.21 2.81 12.73
N VAL A 64 -11.41 1.52 12.95
CA VAL A 64 -10.64 0.46 12.31
C VAL A 64 -11.20 0.27 10.90
N GLY A 65 -10.37 0.49 9.88
CA GLY A 65 -10.75 0.27 8.48
C GLY A 65 -10.83 -1.22 8.14
N GLU A 66 -11.44 -1.56 7.01
CA GLU A 66 -11.45 -2.92 6.50
C GLU A 66 -10.02 -3.39 6.19
N GLN A 67 -9.64 -4.53 6.80
CA GLN A 67 -8.37 -5.18 6.53
C GLN A 67 -8.47 -5.95 5.20
N SER A 68 -7.44 -5.84 4.35
CA SER A 68 -7.38 -6.68 3.15
C SER A 68 -7.14 -8.14 3.52
N GLU A 69 -7.63 -9.07 2.70
CA GLU A 69 -7.39 -10.52 2.87
C GLU A 69 -5.89 -10.83 3.06
N ALA A 70 -5.03 -10.17 2.28
CA ALA A 70 -3.58 -10.37 2.38
C ALA A 70 -3.02 -9.93 3.74
N ALA A 71 -3.51 -8.82 4.31
CA ALA A 71 -3.08 -8.35 5.63
C ALA A 71 -3.63 -9.22 6.77
N TYR A 72 -4.89 -9.67 6.64
CA TYR A 72 -5.51 -10.60 7.59
C TYR A 72 -4.73 -11.91 7.67
N TRP A 73 -4.56 -12.60 6.53
CA TRP A 73 -3.82 -13.86 6.49
C TRP A 73 -2.34 -13.72 6.81
N GLY A 74 -1.74 -12.57 6.52
CA GLY A 74 -0.38 -12.25 6.96
C GLY A 74 -0.26 -12.31 8.49
N THR A 75 -1.22 -11.73 9.20
CA THR A 75 -1.27 -11.71 10.68
C THR A 75 -1.53 -13.10 11.25
N GLU A 76 -2.54 -13.80 10.74
CA GLU A 76 -2.93 -15.12 11.24
C GLU A 76 -1.82 -16.18 11.03
N LEU A 77 -1.11 -16.11 9.89
CA LEU A 77 -0.08 -17.10 9.54
C LEU A 77 1.31 -16.77 10.10
N GLU A 78 1.53 -15.56 10.63
CA GLU A 78 2.82 -15.12 11.15
C GLU A 78 3.41 -16.12 12.17
N ASP A 79 2.58 -16.61 13.10
CA ASP A 79 3.01 -17.56 14.13
C ASP A 79 3.42 -18.92 13.55
N MET A 80 2.74 -19.37 12.50
CA MET A 80 3.05 -20.59 11.78
C MET A 80 4.39 -20.46 11.04
N VAL A 81 4.63 -19.33 10.37
CA VAL A 81 5.90 -19.03 9.69
C VAL A 81 7.05 -19.00 10.70
N ALA A 82 6.87 -18.35 11.86
CA ALA A 82 7.87 -18.30 12.92
C ALA A 82 8.19 -19.70 13.49
N LYS A 83 7.17 -20.55 13.70
CA LYS A 83 7.35 -21.94 14.15
C LYS A 83 8.13 -22.78 13.14
N GLU A 84 7.83 -22.64 11.85
CA GLU A 84 8.54 -23.36 10.79
C GLU A 84 10.00 -22.89 10.69
N PHE A 85 10.27 -21.58 10.84
CA PHE A 85 11.63 -21.05 10.94
C PHE A 85 12.40 -21.70 12.11
N THR A 86 11.82 -21.74 13.32
CA THR A 86 12.44 -22.39 14.48
C THR A 86 12.70 -23.88 14.23
N LYS A 87 11.76 -24.59 13.61
CA LYS A 87 11.91 -26.02 13.28
C LYS A 87 13.07 -26.27 12.32
N ARG A 88 13.24 -25.43 11.29
CA ARG A 88 14.29 -25.62 10.26
C ARG A 88 15.67 -25.17 10.71
N THR A 89 15.75 -24.12 11.52
CA THR A 89 17.03 -23.51 11.91
C THR A 89 17.51 -23.96 13.29
N GLY A 90 16.63 -24.50 14.13
CA GLY A 90 16.88 -24.74 15.55
C GLY A 90 16.92 -23.48 16.41
N LYS A 91 16.77 -22.28 15.81
CA LYS A 91 16.81 -21.00 16.52
C LYS A 91 15.50 -20.75 17.26
N LYS A 92 15.60 -20.41 18.54
CA LYS A 92 14.44 -20.02 19.35
C LYS A 92 14.09 -18.57 19.06
N VAL A 93 12.80 -18.28 18.96
CA VAL A 93 12.30 -16.92 18.72
C VAL A 93 11.25 -16.55 19.77
N ARG A 94 11.05 -15.25 20.01
CA ARG A 94 10.03 -14.73 20.93
C ARG A 94 9.37 -13.47 20.40
N ARG A 95 8.13 -13.21 20.82
CA ARG A 95 7.45 -11.94 20.53
C ARG A 95 7.97 -10.84 21.43
N ARG A 96 8.11 -9.63 20.89
CA ARG A 96 8.46 -8.43 21.67
C ARG A 96 7.24 -7.82 22.36
N ASN A 97 6.05 -7.97 21.78
CA ASN A 97 4.78 -7.38 22.24
C ASN A 97 4.87 -5.88 22.55
N ALA A 98 5.66 -5.14 21.77
CA ALA A 98 5.83 -3.70 21.89
C ALA A 98 6.26 -3.11 20.55
N ILE A 99 5.80 -1.89 20.28
CA ILE A 99 6.37 -1.03 19.25
C ILE A 99 7.55 -0.30 19.89
N LEU A 100 8.69 -0.40 19.23
CA LEU A 100 9.94 0.24 19.65
C LEU A 100 10.10 1.56 18.91
N GLN A 101 10.76 2.54 19.50
CA GLN A 101 11.09 3.81 18.85
C GLN A 101 12.57 4.10 19.05
N SER A 102 13.27 4.45 17.97
CA SER A 102 14.70 4.76 18.02
C SER A 102 14.96 6.00 18.90
N ILE A 103 15.99 5.93 19.73
CA ILE A 103 16.46 7.08 20.53
C ILE A 103 17.17 8.09 19.63
N GLU A 104 18.00 7.59 18.71
CA GLU A 104 18.79 8.42 17.78
C GLU A 104 17.91 9.07 16.71
N HIS A 105 16.88 8.35 16.26
CA HIS A 105 15.95 8.78 15.22
C HIS A 105 14.51 8.64 15.70
N PRO A 106 13.99 9.57 16.53
CA PRO A 106 12.65 9.45 17.12
C PRO A 106 11.50 9.34 16.11
N PHE A 107 11.73 9.70 14.84
CA PHE A 107 10.77 9.49 13.76
C PHE A 107 10.68 8.04 13.26
N MET A 108 11.56 7.12 13.70
CA MET A 108 11.56 5.71 13.29
C MET A 108 11.00 4.80 14.39
N ALA A 109 10.12 3.88 14.00
CA ALA A 109 9.48 2.93 14.89
C ALA A 109 9.54 1.50 14.33
N ALA A 110 9.79 0.52 15.21
CA ALA A 110 9.85 -0.88 14.83
C ALA A 110 8.75 -1.69 15.52
N ASN A 111 7.91 -2.33 14.72
CA ASN A 111 6.96 -3.35 15.17
C ASN A 111 7.46 -4.70 14.67
N LEU A 112 8.27 -5.37 15.48
CA LEU A 112 8.93 -6.61 15.12
C LEU A 112 7.97 -7.80 15.26
N ASP A 113 8.01 -8.72 14.31
CA ASP A 113 7.31 -10.00 14.46
C ASP A 113 7.98 -10.80 15.58
N ARG A 114 9.29 -11.05 15.47
CA ARG A 114 10.03 -11.86 16.45
C ARG A 114 11.46 -11.33 16.70
N GLU A 115 11.93 -11.55 17.92
CA GLU A 115 13.36 -11.50 18.27
C GLU A 115 13.94 -12.92 18.28
N VAL A 116 15.18 -13.08 17.82
CA VAL A 116 15.91 -14.35 17.94
C VAL A 116 16.58 -14.42 19.31
N VAL A 117 16.33 -15.50 20.05
CA VAL A 117 16.84 -15.66 21.42
C VAL A 117 18.31 -16.05 21.39
N GLY A 118 19.15 -15.24 22.05
CA GLY A 118 20.58 -15.51 22.17
C GLY A 118 21.43 -14.95 21.02
N GLU A 119 20.81 -14.26 20.07
CA GLU A 119 21.46 -13.62 18.92
C GLU A 119 21.01 -12.16 18.82
N ARG A 120 21.88 -11.27 18.34
CA ARG A 120 21.52 -9.88 18.02
C ARG A 120 20.83 -9.82 16.66
N ALA A 121 19.65 -10.44 16.61
CA ALA A 121 18.90 -10.61 15.38
C ALA A 121 17.39 -10.59 15.61
N LEU A 122 16.69 -10.10 14.59
CA LEU A 122 15.23 -10.16 14.47
C LEU A 122 14.81 -11.15 13.39
N LEU A 123 13.55 -11.57 13.43
CA LEU A 123 12.92 -12.37 12.38
C LEU A 123 11.68 -11.61 11.86
N GLU A 124 11.66 -11.39 10.55
CA GLU A 124 10.52 -10.89 9.79
C GLU A 124 9.82 -12.06 9.08
N CYS A 125 8.53 -12.22 9.30
CA CYS A 125 7.70 -13.27 8.72
C CYS A 125 6.81 -12.69 7.62
N LYS A 126 6.84 -13.30 6.43
CA LYS A 126 6.02 -12.90 5.28
C LYS A 126 5.19 -14.07 4.76
N THR A 127 4.05 -13.74 4.18
CA THR A 127 3.30 -14.65 3.32
C THR A 127 3.19 -14.01 1.94
N VAL A 128 3.34 -14.83 0.90
CA VAL A 128 3.28 -14.37 -0.49
C VAL A 128 2.45 -15.38 -1.27
N ASN A 129 1.66 -14.90 -2.23
CA ASN A 129 0.90 -15.80 -3.11
C ASN A 129 1.83 -16.57 -4.08
N ALA A 130 1.30 -17.56 -4.80
CA ALA A 130 2.10 -18.37 -5.71
C ALA A 130 2.78 -17.55 -6.83
N PHE A 131 2.14 -16.48 -7.31
CA PHE A 131 2.68 -15.61 -8.37
C PHE A 131 3.90 -14.79 -7.93
N GLY A 132 4.06 -14.56 -6.63
CA GLY A 132 5.23 -13.91 -6.07
C GLY A 132 6.43 -14.84 -5.88
N ALA A 133 6.32 -16.13 -6.22
CA ALA A 133 7.41 -17.10 -6.05
C ALA A 133 8.69 -16.69 -6.81
N LYS A 134 8.54 -16.11 -8.00
CA LYS A 134 9.64 -15.63 -8.84
C LYS A 134 10.56 -14.62 -8.16
N ASP A 135 10.00 -13.80 -7.26
CA ASP A 135 10.74 -12.77 -6.53
C ASP A 135 11.63 -13.41 -5.42
N TRP A 136 11.59 -14.73 -5.25
CA TRP A 136 12.29 -15.51 -4.22
C TRP A 136 13.08 -16.71 -4.77
N GLU A 137 13.24 -16.81 -6.09
CA GLU A 137 13.99 -17.91 -6.73
C GLU A 137 15.51 -17.72 -6.67
N SER A 138 15.99 -16.48 -6.71
CA SER A 138 17.40 -16.14 -6.50
C SER A 138 17.70 -15.96 -5.02
N ASP A 139 18.96 -15.69 -4.67
CA ASP A 139 19.36 -15.28 -3.31
C ASP A 139 18.94 -13.84 -2.98
N GLU A 140 18.48 -13.05 -3.96
CA GLU A 140 18.07 -11.66 -3.76
C GLU A 140 16.76 -11.53 -2.96
N ILE A 141 16.64 -10.45 -2.19
CA ILE A 141 15.45 -10.14 -1.41
C ILE A 141 14.74 -8.96 -2.06
N PRO A 142 13.39 -9.00 -2.21
CA PRO A 142 12.65 -7.89 -2.77
C PRO A 142 13.01 -6.57 -2.07
N ALA A 143 13.34 -5.54 -2.86
CA ALA A 143 13.92 -4.30 -2.34
C ALA A 143 13.09 -3.62 -1.25
N SER A 144 11.75 -3.68 -1.34
CA SER A 144 10.86 -3.14 -0.30
C SER A 144 10.97 -3.90 1.03
N TYR A 145 11.23 -5.21 1.01
CA TYR A 145 11.44 -6.00 2.23
C TYR A 145 12.84 -5.79 2.79
N LEU A 146 13.85 -5.64 1.93
CA LEU A 146 15.19 -5.26 2.36
C LEU A 146 15.19 -3.91 3.07
N ALA A 147 14.50 -2.90 2.51
CA ALA A 147 14.35 -1.59 3.14
C ALA A 147 13.64 -1.68 4.51
N GLN A 148 12.59 -2.49 4.62
CA GLN A 148 11.90 -2.74 5.88
C GLN A 148 12.85 -3.35 6.94
N VAL A 149 13.64 -4.34 6.55
CA VAL A 149 14.59 -5.00 7.45
C VAL A 149 15.68 -4.01 7.89
N MET A 150 16.27 -3.27 6.97
CA MET A 150 17.29 -2.27 7.30
C MET A 150 16.75 -1.18 8.22
N HIS A 151 15.51 -0.72 8.01
CA HIS A 151 14.83 0.17 8.94
C HIS A 151 14.77 -0.42 10.35
N TYR A 152 14.36 -1.68 10.50
CA TYR A 152 14.32 -2.32 11.82
C TYR A 152 15.71 -2.48 12.45
N LEU A 153 16.73 -2.85 11.68
CA LEU A 153 18.11 -2.90 12.17
C LEU A 153 18.62 -1.53 12.63
N ALA A 154 18.21 -0.45 11.95
CA ALA A 154 18.53 0.91 12.37
C ALA A 154 17.90 1.26 13.73
N VAL A 155 16.65 0.83 13.98
CA VAL A 155 15.95 1.05 15.26
C VAL A 155 16.50 0.18 16.38
N THR A 156 16.71 -1.12 16.14
CA THR A 156 17.07 -2.07 17.20
C THR A 156 18.55 -2.10 17.51
N GLY A 157 19.40 -1.70 16.57
CA GLY A 157 20.84 -1.88 16.65
C GLY A 157 21.27 -3.35 16.56
N ASP A 158 20.40 -4.22 16.02
CA ASP A 158 20.77 -5.61 15.73
C ASP A 158 21.80 -5.70 14.60
N GLU A 159 22.57 -6.79 14.61
CA GLU A 159 23.67 -7.04 13.68
C GLU A 159 23.17 -7.69 12.38
N LYS A 160 22.01 -8.34 12.43
CA LYS A 160 21.39 -8.99 11.28
C LYS A 160 19.91 -9.25 11.50
N ALA A 161 19.23 -9.69 10.45
CA ALA A 161 17.87 -10.17 10.50
C ALA A 161 17.73 -11.48 9.72
N TYR A 162 16.67 -12.21 10.01
CA TYR A 162 16.17 -13.28 9.17
C TYR A 162 14.86 -12.83 8.54
N ILE A 163 14.67 -13.14 7.27
CA ILE A 163 13.35 -13.04 6.63
C ILE A 163 12.88 -14.44 6.27
N ALA A 164 11.72 -14.84 6.78
CA ALA A 164 11.10 -16.13 6.50
C ALA A 164 9.80 -15.89 5.72
N VAL A 165 9.60 -16.63 4.63
CA VAL A 165 8.45 -16.47 3.74
C VAL A 165 7.76 -17.80 3.49
N LEU A 166 6.43 -17.80 3.61
CA LEU A 166 5.57 -18.88 3.13
C LEU A 166 4.92 -18.47 1.81
N ILE A 167 5.32 -19.15 0.73
CA ILE A 167 4.91 -18.87 -0.64
C ILE A 167 3.82 -19.86 -1.07
N GLY A 168 2.69 -19.32 -1.51
CA GLY A 168 1.53 -20.09 -1.96
C GLY A 168 0.98 -21.07 -0.91
N GLY A 169 1.22 -20.81 0.38
CA GLY A 169 0.79 -21.68 1.48
C GLY A 169 1.57 -22.99 1.65
N GLN A 170 2.56 -23.28 0.81
CA GLN A 170 3.20 -24.61 0.75
C GLN A 170 4.72 -24.59 0.66
N LYS A 171 5.33 -23.54 0.10
CA LYS A 171 6.78 -23.44 -0.06
C LYS A 171 7.36 -22.47 0.96
N PHE A 172 8.16 -22.97 1.89
CA PHE A 172 8.86 -22.16 2.89
C PHE A 172 10.30 -21.87 2.46
N ILE A 173 10.70 -20.60 2.54
CA ILE A 173 12.07 -20.13 2.32
C ILE A 173 12.43 -19.20 3.48
N TYR A 174 13.70 -19.19 3.88
CA TYR A 174 14.24 -18.14 4.73
C TYR A 174 15.61 -17.69 4.24
N LYS A 175 15.96 -16.45 4.55
CA LYS A 175 17.26 -15.85 4.20
C LYS A 175 17.80 -15.05 5.38
N GLU A 176 19.12 -15.02 5.53
CA GLU A 176 19.82 -14.15 6.47
C GLU A 176 20.17 -12.83 5.77
N ILE A 177 20.05 -11.72 6.49
CA ILE A 177 20.32 -10.37 6.01
C ILE A 177 21.27 -9.71 7.01
N GLU A 178 22.51 -9.46 6.61
CA GLU A 178 23.46 -8.73 7.44
C GLU A 178 23.12 -7.24 7.47
N ARG A 179 23.48 -6.57 8.56
CA ARG A 179 23.37 -5.12 8.67
C ARG A 179 24.26 -4.44 7.64
N ASP A 180 23.66 -3.63 6.78
CA ASP A 180 24.35 -2.72 5.88
C ASP A 180 24.20 -1.28 6.40
N GLN A 181 25.28 -0.74 6.97
CA GLN A 181 25.25 0.60 7.55
C GLN A 181 25.13 1.71 6.49
N GLU A 182 25.66 1.50 5.29
CA GLU A 182 25.56 2.50 4.21
C GLU A 182 24.11 2.59 3.72
N LEU A 183 23.47 1.45 3.48
CA LEU A 183 22.06 1.39 3.10
C LEU A 183 21.15 1.94 4.21
N ILE A 184 21.43 1.62 5.48
CA ILE A 184 20.73 2.21 6.63
C ILE A 184 20.82 3.74 6.59
N ASN A 185 22.01 4.31 6.39
CA ASN A 185 22.18 5.77 6.36
C ASN A 185 21.35 6.41 5.24
N ILE A 186 21.28 5.78 4.06
CA ILE A 186 20.45 6.23 2.94
C ILE A 186 18.96 6.21 3.30
N ILE A 187 18.48 5.11 3.88
CA ILE A 187 17.08 4.94 4.29
C ILE A 187 16.70 5.98 5.35
N VAL A 188 17.50 6.10 6.41
CA VAL A 188 17.32 7.06 7.50
C VAL A 188 17.22 8.49 6.96
N ALA A 189 18.12 8.88 6.04
CA ALA A 189 18.13 10.22 5.48
C ALA A 189 16.84 10.52 4.67
N LYS A 190 16.36 9.55 3.88
CA LYS A 190 15.12 9.70 3.10
C LYS A 190 13.88 9.75 3.98
N GLU A 191 13.81 8.90 5.00
CA GLU A 191 12.72 8.87 5.96
C GLU A 191 12.69 10.14 6.81
N LYS A 192 13.85 10.65 7.24
CA LYS A 192 13.98 11.91 7.95
C LYS A 192 13.43 13.07 7.13
N ASP A 193 13.87 13.19 5.87
CA ASP A 193 13.39 14.22 4.94
C ASP A 193 11.87 14.16 4.80
N PHE A 194 11.32 12.97 4.56
CA PHE A 194 9.87 12.76 4.46
C PHE A 194 9.14 13.15 5.76
N TRP A 195 9.65 12.73 6.93
CA TRP A 195 9.03 13.05 8.21
C TRP A 195 9.02 14.56 8.48
N GLU A 196 10.17 15.22 8.33
CA GLU A 196 10.33 16.64 8.63
C GLU A 196 9.64 17.54 7.60
N ASN A 197 9.73 17.21 6.30
CA ASN A 197 9.22 18.06 5.23
C ASN A 197 7.78 17.76 4.84
N ASN A 198 7.30 16.52 5.01
CA ASN A 198 5.93 16.17 4.69
C ASN A 198 5.06 16.02 5.93
N VAL A 199 5.39 15.09 6.82
CA VAL A 199 4.52 14.74 7.96
C VAL A 199 4.39 15.89 8.96
N LEU A 200 5.50 16.40 9.49
CA LEU A 200 5.50 17.46 10.51
C LEU A 200 4.97 18.79 9.97
N LYS A 201 5.33 19.16 8.73
CA LYS A 201 4.87 20.39 8.08
C LYS A 201 3.43 20.28 7.53
N ARG A 202 2.83 19.09 7.55
CA ARG A 202 1.52 18.82 6.93
C ARG A 202 1.47 19.25 5.45
N VAL A 203 2.57 19.00 4.74
CA VAL A 203 2.69 19.26 3.31
C VAL A 203 2.73 17.92 2.59
N PRO A 204 1.71 17.56 1.79
CA PRO A 204 1.70 16.28 1.10
C PRO A 204 2.92 16.15 0.16
N PRO A 205 3.48 14.94 0.00
CA PRO A 205 4.45 14.69 -1.06
C PRO A 205 3.78 14.89 -2.44
N LYS A 206 4.57 14.83 -3.50
CA LYS A 206 4.03 14.91 -4.86
C LYS A 206 2.92 13.86 -5.03
N LEU A 207 1.74 14.32 -5.47
CA LEU A 207 0.61 13.45 -5.74
C LEU A 207 0.97 12.45 -6.85
N ASP A 208 0.53 11.23 -6.67
CA ASP A 208 0.62 10.14 -7.64
C ASP A 208 -0.75 9.88 -8.29
N GLY A 209 -0.84 8.86 -9.12
CA GLY A 209 -2.09 8.43 -9.74
C GLY A 209 -2.93 7.49 -8.88
N SER A 210 -2.72 7.42 -7.56
CA SER A 210 -3.44 6.49 -6.69
C SER A 210 -4.84 6.99 -6.30
N ASP A 211 -5.75 6.06 -5.98
CA ASP A 211 -7.07 6.38 -5.44
C ASP A 211 -6.99 7.19 -4.13
N ALA A 212 -5.90 7.04 -3.37
CA ALA A 212 -5.65 7.80 -2.16
C ALA A 212 -5.47 9.30 -2.46
N ALA A 213 -4.72 9.63 -3.51
CA ALA A 213 -4.56 11.01 -3.98
C ALA A 213 -5.90 11.59 -4.46
N GLU A 214 -6.72 10.79 -5.16
CA GLU A 214 -8.06 11.22 -5.59
C GLU A 214 -8.99 11.49 -4.40
N ARG A 215 -9.07 10.57 -3.42
CA ARG A 215 -9.88 10.76 -2.20
C ARG A 215 -9.43 11.99 -1.42
N TYR A 216 -8.13 12.16 -1.22
CA TYR A 216 -7.59 13.34 -0.54
C TYR A 216 -8.00 14.65 -1.23
N LEU A 217 -7.87 14.72 -2.57
CA LEU A 217 -8.28 15.91 -3.32
C LEU A 217 -9.79 16.16 -3.22
N LYS A 218 -10.60 15.09 -3.29
CA LYS A 218 -12.06 15.16 -3.19
C LYS A 218 -12.54 15.64 -1.81
N GLU A 219 -11.88 15.20 -0.73
CA GLU A 219 -12.19 15.64 0.64
C GLU A 219 -11.68 17.07 0.88
N ARG A 220 -10.41 17.33 0.57
CA ARG A 220 -9.75 18.61 0.85
C ARG A 220 -10.32 19.78 0.07
N PHE A 221 -10.84 19.50 -1.13
CA PHE A 221 -11.39 20.48 -2.07
C PHE A 221 -12.82 20.12 -2.47
N LYS A 222 -13.59 19.51 -1.56
CA LYS A 222 -14.98 19.09 -1.77
C LYS A 222 -15.85 20.20 -2.35
N ASP A 223 -15.80 21.37 -1.72
CA ASP A 223 -16.54 22.54 -2.13
C ASP A 223 -15.66 23.48 -2.97
N SER A 224 -16.30 24.23 -3.86
CA SER A 224 -15.65 25.29 -4.63
C SER A 224 -16.26 26.64 -4.27
N THR A 225 -15.43 27.68 -4.18
CA THR A 225 -15.92 29.06 -4.09
C THR A 225 -16.34 29.54 -5.49
N PRO A 226 -17.64 29.77 -5.76
CA PRO A 226 -18.11 30.18 -7.08
C PRO A 226 -17.41 31.47 -7.54
N GLY A 227 -17.03 31.53 -8.82
CA GLY A 227 -16.38 32.70 -9.42
C GLY A 227 -14.90 32.89 -9.06
N THR A 228 -14.31 32.05 -8.21
CA THR A 228 -12.88 32.11 -7.91
C THR A 228 -12.07 31.55 -9.08
N VAL A 229 -11.07 32.31 -9.53
CA VAL A 229 -10.17 31.95 -10.64
C VAL A 229 -8.74 31.89 -10.13
N VAL A 230 -7.97 30.92 -10.63
CA VAL A 230 -6.54 30.82 -10.39
C VAL A 230 -5.79 30.85 -11.72
N ASN A 231 -4.75 31.68 -11.80
CA ASN A 231 -3.82 31.66 -12.91
C ASN A 231 -2.71 30.64 -12.59
N LEU A 232 -2.76 29.49 -13.26
CA LEU A 232 -1.73 28.47 -13.13
C LEU A 232 -0.39 28.99 -13.71
N LYS A 233 0.72 28.50 -13.15
CA LYS A 233 2.07 28.81 -13.64
C LYS A 233 2.25 28.31 -15.08
N SER A 234 3.14 28.95 -15.84
CA SER A 234 3.42 28.60 -17.24
C SER A 234 3.81 27.14 -17.45
N GLU A 235 4.51 26.53 -16.49
CA GLU A 235 4.88 25.09 -16.52
C GLU A 235 3.69 24.13 -16.65
N TYR A 236 2.47 24.56 -16.29
CA TYR A 236 1.28 23.72 -16.44
C TYR A 236 0.79 23.63 -17.88
N LYS A 237 1.25 24.52 -18.78
CA LYS A 237 0.92 24.44 -20.20
C LYS A 237 1.42 23.13 -20.81
N ASP A 238 2.67 22.77 -20.54
CA ASP A 238 3.27 21.55 -21.09
C ASP A 238 2.66 20.31 -20.42
N LYS A 239 2.44 20.34 -19.09
CA LYS A 239 1.72 19.26 -18.38
C LYS A 239 0.31 19.00 -18.92
N ILE A 240 -0.41 20.06 -19.32
CA ILE A 240 -1.74 19.93 -19.94
C ILE A 240 -1.65 19.29 -21.33
N LYS A 241 -0.65 19.66 -22.13
CA LYS A 241 -0.42 19.02 -23.44
C LYS A 241 -0.13 17.53 -23.29
N ASP A 242 0.79 17.18 -22.39
CA ASP A 242 1.14 15.78 -22.10
C ASP A 242 -0.11 14.99 -21.68
N TYR A 243 -0.93 15.56 -20.79
CA TYR A 243 -2.19 14.94 -20.37
C TYR A 243 -3.15 14.69 -21.55
N ILE A 244 -3.31 15.66 -22.45
CA ILE A 244 -4.18 15.54 -23.63
C ILE A 244 -3.65 14.46 -24.58
N GLU A 245 -2.34 14.43 -24.82
CA GLU A 245 -1.69 13.42 -25.66
C GLU A 245 -1.90 12.02 -25.09
N ILE A 246 -1.64 11.80 -23.80
CA ILE A 246 -1.89 10.52 -23.12
C ILE A 246 -3.37 10.12 -23.26
N LYS A 247 -4.32 11.05 -23.08
CA LYS A 247 -5.75 10.76 -23.25
C LYS A 247 -6.12 10.39 -24.68
N ASN A 248 -5.48 10.98 -25.68
CA ASN A 248 -5.68 10.61 -27.08
C ASN A 248 -5.09 9.23 -27.39
N THR A 249 -3.92 8.92 -26.86
CA THR A 249 -3.30 7.58 -26.96
C THR A 249 -4.19 6.52 -26.34
N ILE A 250 -4.73 6.75 -25.15
CA ILE A 250 -5.68 5.82 -24.49
C ILE A 250 -6.89 5.56 -25.39
N LYS A 251 -7.53 6.61 -25.91
CA LYS A 251 -8.69 6.46 -26.82
C LYS A 251 -8.35 5.68 -28.09
N SER A 252 -7.17 5.90 -28.65
CA SER A 252 -6.70 5.18 -29.84
C SER A 252 -6.51 3.68 -29.54
N LEU A 253 -5.88 3.36 -28.41
CA LEU A 253 -5.67 1.98 -27.96
C LEU A 253 -7.00 1.28 -27.62
N GLU A 254 -7.94 1.98 -26.98
CA GLU A 254 -9.30 1.47 -26.72
C GLU A 254 -10.05 1.15 -28.03
N LEU A 255 -9.89 1.99 -29.05
CA LEU A 255 -10.48 1.74 -30.37
C LEU A 255 -9.87 0.52 -31.06
N GLN A 256 -8.55 0.38 -31.02
CA GLN A 256 -7.85 -0.78 -31.58
C GLN A 256 -8.24 -2.07 -30.85
N ALA A 257 -8.29 -2.06 -29.52
CA ALA A 257 -8.74 -3.21 -28.72
C ALA A 257 -10.18 -3.60 -29.09
N LYS A 258 -11.06 -2.62 -29.27
CA LYS A 258 -12.45 -2.85 -29.68
C LYS A 258 -12.57 -3.38 -31.12
N GLU A 259 -11.73 -2.94 -32.03
CA GLU A 259 -11.67 -3.46 -33.39
C GLU A 259 -11.29 -4.95 -33.38
N ILE A 260 -10.24 -5.31 -32.65
CA ILE A 260 -9.82 -6.71 -32.45
C ILE A 260 -10.94 -7.52 -31.81
N GLU A 261 -11.55 -7.01 -30.74
CA GLU A 261 -12.68 -7.66 -30.04
C GLU A 261 -13.86 -7.93 -30.99
N ASN A 262 -14.22 -6.97 -31.84
CA ASN A 262 -15.30 -7.13 -32.81
C ASN A 262 -14.98 -8.19 -33.87
N ASN A 263 -13.74 -8.25 -34.36
CA ASN A 263 -13.32 -9.29 -35.31
C ASN A 263 -13.37 -10.68 -34.68
N ILE A 264 -12.97 -10.82 -33.41
CA ILE A 264 -13.13 -12.09 -32.67
C ILE A 264 -14.62 -12.46 -32.57
N LYS A 265 -15.50 -11.52 -32.20
CA LYS A 265 -16.95 -11.76 -32.12
C LYS A 265 -17.56 -12.14 -33.46
N LEU A 266 -17.07 -11.55 -34.56
CA LEU A 266 -17.50 -11.89 -35.91
C LEU A 266 -17.19 -13.36 -36.23
N GLU A 267 -15.98 -13.83 -35.89
CA GLU A 267 -15.59 -15.24 -36.04
C GLU A 267 -16.37 -16.17 -35.10
N MET A 268 -16.71 -15.71 -33.89
CA MET A 268 -17.54 -16.50 -32.95
C MET A 268 -18.98 -16.67 -33.44
N GLY A 269 -19.57 -15.65 -34.08
CA GLY A 269 -20.95 -15.70 -34.56
C GLY A 269 -21.95 -15.97 -33.43
N GLU A 270 -22.65 -17.10 -33.52
CA GLU A 270 -23.64 -17.54 -32.51
C GLU A 270 -23.02 -18.38 -31.37
N ALA A 271 -21.73 -18.70 -31.46
CA ALA A 271 -21.06 -19.53 -30.46
C ALA A 271 -20.82 -18.74 -29.17
N GLU A 272 -21.17 -19.33 -28.04
CA GLU A 272 -20.92 -18.73 -26.72
C GLU A 272 -19.48 -18.93 -26.23
N ILE A 273 -18.77 -19.92 -26.78
CA ILE A 273 -17.40 -20.28 -26.39
C ILE A 273 -16.57 -20.50 -27.66
N GLY A 274 -15.40 -19.86 -27.73
CA GLY A 274 -14.41 -20.04 -28.79
C GLY A 274 -13.05 -20.42 -28.21
N TYR A 275 -12.21 -21.08 -29.01
CA TYR A 275 -10.86 -21.49 -28.60
C TYR A 275 -9.82 -20.99 -29.61
N ALA A 276 -8.71 -20.49 -29.10
CA ALA A 276 -7.48 -20.21 -29.83
C ALA A 276 -6.30 -20.85 -29.07
N PRO A 277 -5.11 -21.02 -29.67
CA PRO A 277 -3.95 -21.53 -28.94
C PRO A 277 -3.73 -20.75 -27.65
N ASP A 278 -3.73 -21.45 -26.51
CA ASP A 278 -3.58 -20.91 -25.14
C ASP A 278 -4.74 -20.03 -24.61
N TYR A 279 -5.84 -19.86 -25.36
CA TYR A 279 -6.95 -18.98 -24.95
C TYR A 279 -8.34 -19.62 -25.14
N GLU A 280 -9.19 -19.41 -24.13
CA GLU A 280 -10.64 -19.65 -24.19
C GLU A 280 -11.37 -18.29 -24.19
N ILE A 281 -12.24 -18.07 -25.16
CA ILE A 281 -13.06 -16.87 -25.28
C ILE A 281 -14.49 -17.20 -24.89
N ASN A 282 -15.05 -16.45 -23.92
CA ASN A 282 -16.43 -16.59 -23.48
C ASN A 282 -17.24 -15.36 -23.91
N TRP A 283 -18.29 -15.56 -24.69
CA TRP A 283 -19.23 -14.52 -25.13
C TRP A 283 -20.68 -15.02 -25.01
N LYS A 284 -21.13 -15.19 -23.76
CA LYS A 284 -22.47 -15.70 -23.42
C LYS A 284 -23.50 -14.59 -23.38
N SER A 285 -24.75 -14.93 -23.70
CA SER A 285 -25.88 -14.03 -23.49
C SER A 285 -26.20 -13.91 -21.99
N ILE A 286 -26.13 -12.69 -21.44
CA ILE A 286 -26.46 -12.43 -20.03
C ILE A 286 -27.69 -11.53 -19.96
N THR A 287 -28.75 -11.99 -19.30
CA THR A 287 -29.94 -11.19 -19.03
C THR A 287 -29.76 -10.44 -17.70
N SER A 288 -29.87 -9.11 -17.73
CA SER A 288 -29.86 -8.28 -16.52
C SER A 288 -31.16 -7.48 -16.43
N ASN A 289 -31.82 -7.55 -15.28
CA ASN A 289 -33.00 -6.73 -14.99
C ASN A 289 -32.52 -5.40 -14.41
N ARG A 290 -32.90 -4.28 -15.04
CA ARG A 290 -32.58 -2.94 -14.56
C ARG A 290 -33.86 -2.20 -14.24
N PHE A 291 -33.84 -1.45 -13.15
CA PHE A 291 -34.95 -0.59 -12.78
C PHE A 291 -35.12 0.55 -13.79
N ASP A 292 -36.31 0.69 -14.37
CA ASP A 292 -36.62 1.78 -15.28
C ASP A 292 -36.94 3.07 -14.49
N SER A 293 -35.88 3.74 -14.07
CA SER A 293 -35.95 5.00 -13.33
C SER A 293 -36.69 6.10 -14.10
N LYS A 294 -36.62 6.13 -15.43
CA LYS A 294 -37.28 7.16 -16.25
C LYS A 294 -38.79 6.95 -16.23
N ARG A 295 -39.25 5.73 -16.49
CA ARG A 295 -40.67 5.38 -16.44
C ARG A 295 -41.23 5.54 -15.03
N PHE A 296 -40.50 5.08 -14.02
CA PHE A 296 -40.91 5.24 -12.62
C PHE A 296 -41.06 6.70 -12.20
N LYS A 297 -40.17 7.59 -12.67
CA LYS A 297 -40.29 9.03 -12.43
C LYS A 297 -41.57 9.64 -13.02
N VAL A 298 -42.03 9.13 -14.16
CA VAL A 298 -43.25 9.61 -14.83
C VAL A 298 -44.50 9.03 -14.18
N GLU A 299 -44.53 7.73 -13.91
CA GLU A 299 -45.69 7.04 -13.34
C GLU A 299 -45.87 7.28 -11.83
N TYR A 300 -44.77 7.43 -11.09
CA TYR A 300 -44.75 7.58 -9.63
C TYR A 300 -43.86 8.76 -9.18
N PRO A 301 -44.19 10.01 -9.55
CA PRO A 301 -43.33 11.17 -9.32
C PRO A 301 -43.10 11.46 -7.83
N GLU A 302 -44.11 11.27 -6.98
CA GLU A 302 -44.01 11.51 -5.54
C GLU A 302 -43.13 10.48 -4.84
N LEU A 303 -43.24 9.19 -5.21
CA LEU A 303 -42.33 8.17 -4.73
C LEU A 303 -40.91 8.43 -5.25
N PHE A 304 -40.73 8.75 -6.53
CA PHE A 304 -39.42 9.07 -7.08
C PHE A 304 -38.71 10.19 -6.29
N LYS A 305 -39.42 11.26 -5.92
CA LYS A 305 -38.88 12.34 -5.09
C LYS A 305 -38.43 11.86 -3.71
N GLN A 306 -39.16 10.94 -3.07
CA GLN A 306 -38.79 10.40 -1.75
C GLN A 306 -37.46 9.63 -1.76
N TYR A 307 -37.05 9.10 -2.91
CA TYR A 307 -35.80 8.35 -3.07
C TYR A 307 -34.69 9.15 -3.77
N LEU A 308 -34.88 10.46 -4.01
CA LEU A 308 -33.82 11.32 -4.55
C LEU A 308 -32.84 11.73 -3.45
N ASN A 309 -31.60 11.28 -3.58
CA ASN A 309 -30.50 11.78 -2.79
C ASN A 309 -29.71 12.81 -3.58
N ALA A 310 -29.64 14.04 -3.08
CA ALA A 310 -28.78 15.06 -3.67
C ALA A 310 -27.32 14.77 -3.32
N SER A 311 -26.48 14.58 -4.34
CA SER A 311 -25.03 14.56 -4.19
C SER A 311 -24.41 15.63 -5.07
N SER A 312 -23.36 16.27 -4.56
CA SER A 312 -22.58 17.29 -5.26
C SER A 312 -21.16 16.78 -5.45
N TYR A 313 -20.58 17.07 -6.61
CA TYR A 313 -19.20 16.70 -6.94
C TYR A 313 -18.57 17.75 -7.86
N ARG A 314 -17.25 17.87 -7.81
CA ARG A 314 -16.50 18.74 -8.71
C ARG A 314 -16.08 17.95 -9.94
N LYS A 315 -16.48 18.44 -11.11
CA LYS A 315 -16.07 17.84 -12.39
C LYS A 315 -14.73 18.42 -12.85
N PHE A 316 -13.75 17.56 -13.05
CA PHE A 316 -12.51 17.94 -13.72
C PHE A 316 -12.72 17.94 -15.24
N ASN A 317 -12.33 19.02 -15.91
CA ASN A 317 -12.39 19.16 -17.36
C ASN A 317 -11.32 20.17 -17.82
N ILE A 318 -10.71 19.92 -18.97
CA ILE A 318 -9.79 20.84 -19.63
C ILE A 318 -10.40 21.24 -20.97
N LYS A 319 -10.52 22.54 -21.19
CA LYS A 319 -10.94 23.11 -22.48
C LYS A 319 -9.79 23.96 -23.01
N GLU A 320 -9.35 23.67 -24.22
CA GLU A 320 -8.42 24.55 -24.94
C GLU A 320 -9.14 25.85 -25.30
N VAL A 321 -8.59 26.97 -24.83
CA VAL A 321 -9.06 28.30 -25.23
C VAL A 321 -8.12 28.75 -26.34
N LYS A 322 -8.61 28.74 -27.58
CA LYS A 322 -7.88 29.37 -28.69
C LYS A 322 -7.79 30.87 -28.40
N ALA A 323 -6.58 31.41 -28.52
CA ALA A 323 -6.32 32.83 -28.39
C ALA A 323 -7.05 33.64 -29.48
#